data_AF-A0A449D2C7-F1
#
_entry.id   AF-A0A449D2C7-F1
#
_cell.length_a   1.000
_cell.length_b   1.000
_cell.length_c   1.000
_cell.angle_alpha   90.00
_cell.angle_beta   90.00
_cell.angle_gamma   90.00
#
_symmetry.space_group_name_H-M   'P 1'
#
loop_
_entity.id
_entity.type
_entity.pdbx_description
1 polymer ?
#
loop_
_entity_poly.entity_id
_entity_poly.type
_entity_poly.pdbx_seq_one_letter_code
_entity_poly.pdbx_strand_id
1 'polypeptide(L)'
;MPLWIVIGVAAAIFVLVIVLAASFDLFSAEAAEESDVVAAPLPEGCTLADVDELRFRPALRGYRMDEVDEAIGRLRTRISELEAAQN
;
A
#
# COMPACT_ATOMS: atom_id res chain seq x y z
N MET A 1 -18.43 32.71 29.28
CA MET A 1 -17.34 32.81 28.29
C MET A 1 -17.87 33.59 27.09
N PRO A 2 -17.24 34.69 26.66
CA PRO A 2 -17.71 35.41 25.49
C PRO A 2 -17.64 34.50 24.25
N LEU A 3 -18.76 34.39 23.52
CA LEU A 3 -18.96 33.47 22.37
C LEU A 3 -17.81 33.53 21.34
N TRP A 4 -17.23 34.71 21.16
CA TRP A 4 -16.08 34.95 20.27
C TRP A 4 -14.83 34.14 20.63
N ILE A 5 -14.59 33.88 21.92
CA ILE A 5 -13.46 33.03 22.36
C ILE A 5 -13.71 31.58 21.95
N VAL A 6 -14.95 31.09 22.06
CA VAL A 6 -15.30 29.72 21.66
C VAL A 6 -15.11 29.54 20.16
N ILE A 7 -15.56 30.52 19.36
CA ILE A 7 -15.39 30.52 17.91
C ILE A 7 -13.90 30.56 17.52
N GLY A 8 -13.11 31.42 18.20
CA GLY A 8 -11.67 31.52 17.95
C GLY A 8 -10.92 30.22 18.27
N VAL A 9 -11.26 29.57 19.39
CA VAL A 9 -10.66 28.29 19.78
C VAL A 9 -11.07 27.18 18.82
N ALA A 10 -12.34 27.11 18.43
CA ALA A 10 -12.81 26.12 17.45
C ALA A 10 -12.10 26.27 16.09
N ALA A 11 -11.94 27.51 15.61
CA ALA A 11 -11.21 27.80 14.38
C ALA A 11 -9.73 27.41 14.50
N ALA A 12 -9.07 27.70 15.63
CA ALA A 12 -7.69 27.32 15.87
C ALA A 12 -7.50 25.79 15.89
N ILE A 13 -8.41 25.06 16.53
CA ILE A 13 -8.39 23.59 16.53
C ILE A 13 -8.62 23.04 15.12
N PHE A 14 -9.56 23.63 14.36
CA PHE A 14 -9.84 23.20 12.99
C PHE A 14 -8.63 23.38 12.07
N VAL A 15 -7.98 24.55 12.14
CA VAL A 15 -6.73 24.82 11.41
C VAL A 15 -5.62 23.87 11.87
N LEU A 16 -5.49 23.63 13.18
CA LEU A 16 -4.51 22.69 13.72
C LEU A 16 -4.74 21.28 13.18
N VAL A 17 -5.98 20.79 13.16
CA VAL A 17 -6.34 19.47 12.61
C VAL A 17 -6.04 19.40 11.11
N ILE A 18 -6.31 20.46 10.33
CA ILE A 18 -5.98 20.50 8.90
C ILE A 18 -4.47 20.45 8.69
N VAL A 19 -3.70 21.25 9.43
CA VAL A 19 -2.23 21.26 9.35
C VAL A 19 -1.67 19.92 9.77
N LEU A 20 -2.23 19.30 10.81
CA LEU A 20 -1.83 17.99 11.28
C LEU A 20 -2.17 16.91 10.23
N ALA A 21 -3.36 16.92 9.65
CA ALA A 21 -3.75 16.00 8.58
C ALA A 21 -2.88 16.16 7.31
N ALA A 22 -2.51 17.40 6.96
CA ALA A 22 -1.57 17.68 5.87
C ALA A 22 -0.14 17.24 6.21
N SER A 23 0.28 17.32 7.48
CA SER A 23 1.61 16.89 7.93
C SER A 23 1.70 15.38 8.14
N PHE A 24 0.59 14.72 8.48
CA PHE A 24 0.49 13.27 8.65
C PHE A 24 0.42 12.52 7.32
N ASP A 25 0.38 13.23 6.18
CA ASP A 25 0.53 12.61 4.87
C ASP A 25 -0.49 11.45 4.67
N LEU A 26 -1.69 11.55 5.27
CA LEU A 26 -2.75 10.54 5.13
C LEU A 26 -3.35 10.53 3.71
N PHE A 27 -2.92 11.47 2.88
CA PHE A 27 -3.09 11.54 1.44
C PHE A 27 -1.73 11.61 0.72
N SER A 28 -0.66 10.93 1.18
CA SER A 28 0.43 10.58 0.24
C SER A 28 -0.08 9.57 -0.78
N ALA A 29 -0.87 10.10 -1.69
CA ALA A 29 -1.10 9.54 -3.00
C ALA A 29 0.17 9.61 -3.87
N GLU A 30 1.22 10.31 -3.45
CA GLU A 30 2.30 10.69 -4.36
C GLU A 30 3.70 10.60 -3.71
N ALA A 31 4.01 9.42 -3.16
CA ALA A 31 5.32 8.82 -3.41
C ALA A 31 5.47 8.45 -4.91
N ALA A 32 5.07 9.37 -5.80
CA ALA A 32 5.06 9.28 -7.25
C ALA A 32 6.47 9.46 -7.83
N GLU A 33 7.48 8.97 -7.12
CA GLU A 33 8.81 8.73 -7.64
C GLU A 33 9.29 7.30 -7.37
N GLU A 34 8.42 6.38 -6.95
CA GLU A 34 8.74 4.96 -7.11
C GLU A 34 8.30 4.53 -8.51
N SER A 35 9.17 4.89 -9.47
CA SER A 35 9.38 4.25 -10.76
C SER A 35 8.12 3.65 -11.41
N ASP A 36 7.68 4.26 -12.51
CA ASP A 36 6.68 3.76 -13.47
C ASP A 36 7.12 2.45 -14.18
N VAL A 37 7.68 1.52 -13.42
CA VAL A 37 7.89 0.13 -13.82
C VAL A 37 6.58 -0.55 -13.53
N VAL A 38 5.70 -0.55 -14.52
CA VAL A 38 4.62 -1.53 -14.62
C VAL A 38 5.20 -2.88 -14.19
N ALA A 39 4.71 -3.46 -13.09
CA ALA A 39 5.16 -4.75 -12.59
C ALA A 39 5.27 -5.70 -13.78
N ALA A 40 6.51 -6.05 -14.13
CA ALA A 40 6.75 -6.83 -15.33
C ALA A 40 5.98 -8.15 -15.18
N PRO A 41 5.23 -8.57 -16.20
CA PRO A 41 4.54 -9.86 -16.14
C PRO A 41 5.57 -10.95 -15.84
N LEU A 42 5.26 -11.84 -14.89
CA LEU A 42 6.18 -12.88 -14.47
C LEU A 42 6.55 -13.76 -15.69
N PRO A 43 7.83 -14.16 -15.82
CA PRO A 43 8.27 -14.97 -16.95
C PRO A 43 7.63 -16.37 -16.92
N GLU A 44 7.49 -17.00 -18.09
CA GLU A 44 7.08 -18.40 -18.20
C GLU A 44 8.17 -19.30 -17.60
N GLY A 45 7.95 -19.78 -16.37
CA GLY A 45 8.97 -20.44 -15.55
C GLY A 45 9.40 -19.66 -14.30
N CYS A 46 8.59 -18.70 -13.88
CA CYS A 46 8.74 -17.96 -12.62
C CYS A 46 9.22 -18.86 -11.46
N THR A 47 10.32 -18.43 -10.84
CA THR A 47 10.88 -19.03 -9.64
C THR A 47 10.34 -18.34 -8.38
N LEU A 48 10.60 -18.92 -7.21
CA LEU A 48 10.23 -18.29 -5.95
C LEU A 48 10.78 -16.86 -5.80
N ALA A 49 12.00 -16.62 -6.29
CA ALA A 49 12.66 -15.32 -6.21
C ALA A 49 11.91 -14.24 -7.02
N ASP A 50 11.33 -14.61 -8.16
CA ASP A 50 10.59 -13.69 -9.02
C ASP A 50 9.24 -13.28 -8.40
N VAL A 51 8.63 -14.16 -7.60
CA VAL A 51 7.40 -13.85 -6.84
C VAL A 51 7.69 -12.89 -5.69
N ASP A 52 8.87 -12.98 -5.08
CA ASP A 52 9.28 -12.18 -3.92
C ASP A 52 9.55 -10.71 -4.28
N GLU A 53 10.07 -10.49 -5.49
CA GLU A 53 10.36 -9.17 -6.04
C GLU A 53 9.09 -8.47 -6.57
N LEU A 54 7.98 -9.19 -6.70
CA LEU A 54 6.73 -8.65 -7.24
C LEU A 54 6.16 -7.55 -6.33
N ARG A 55 5.82 -6.41 -6.93
CA ARG A 55 5.19 -5.27 -6.25
C ARG A 55 3.90 -4.90 -6.94
N PHE A 56 2.80 -4.92 -6.18
CA PHE A 56 1.47 -4.60 -6.69
C PHE A 56 1.12 -3.15 -6.39
N ARG A 57 0.58 -2.44 -7.40
CA ARG A 57 0.04 -1.09 -7.18
C ARG A 57 -1.32 -1.15 -6.48
N PRO A 58 -1.57 -0.28 -5.49
CA PRO A 58 -2.90 -0.11 -4.92
C PRO A 58 -3.84 0.50 -5.96
N ALA A 59 -4.98 -0.14 -6.20
CA ALA A 59 -6.01 0.36 -7.11
C ALA A 59 -7.25 0.80 -6.34
N LEU A 60 -7.86 1.93 -6.74
CA LEU A 60 -9.12 2.47 -6.19
C LEU A 60 -10.30 1.48 -6.23
N ARG A 61 -10.17 0.41 -7.02
CA ARG A 61 -11.13 -0.70 -7.15
C ARG A 61 -10.41 -2.07 -7.08
N GLY A 62 -9.33 -2.12 -6.31
CA GLY A 62 -8.47 -3.29 -6.15
C GLY A 62 -9.09 -4.38 -5.28
N TYR A 63 -8.57 -5.59 -5.42
CA TYR A 63 -8.77 -6.65 -4.43
C TYR A 63 -8.17 -6.21 -3.09
N ARG A 64 -8.71 -6.74 -1.98
CA ARG A 64 -8.21 -6.36 -0.67
C ARG A 64 -6.80 -6.93 -0.47
N MET A 65 -5.89 -6.12 0.07
CA MET A 65 -4.46 -6.47 0.20
C MET A 65 -4.25 -7.72 1.07
N ASP A 66 -5.06 -7.89 2.12
CA ASP A 66 -5.07 -9.06 3.00
C ASP A 66 -5.40 -10.36 2.24
N GLU A 67 -6.38 -10.32 1.35
CA GLU A 67 -6.79 -11.49 0.55
C GLU A 67 -5.73 -11.85 -0.51
N VAL A 68 -5.10 -10.83 -1.11
CA VAL A 68 -4.03 -11.00 -2.09
C VAL A 68 -2.77 -11.57 -1.42
N ASP A 69 -2.37 -11.02 -0.27
CA ASP A 69 -1.18 -11.47 0.46
C ASP A 69 -1.34 -12.93 0.94
N GLU A 70 -2.53 -13.32 1.39
CA GLU A 70 -2.81 -14.70 1.77
C GLU A 70 -2.73 -15.65 0.56
N ALA A 71 -3.32 -15.26 -0.58
CA ALA A 71 -3.28 -16.05 -1.80
C ALA A 71 -1.85 -16.23 -2.32
N ILE A 72 -1.04 -15.15 -2.32
CA ILE A 72 0.36 -15.18 -2.73
C ILE A 72 1.19 -16.02 -1.77
N GLY A 73 0.98 -15.91 -0.46
CA GLY A 73 1.65 -16.74 0.54
C GLY A 73 1.43 -18.24 0.29
N ARG A 74 0.18 -18.64 -0.03
CA ARG A 74 -0.14 -20.03 -0.38
C ARG A 74 0.51 -20.48 -1.70
N LEU A 75 0.55 -19.61 -2.70
CA LEU A 75 1.21 -19.90 -3.98
C LEU A 75 2.73 -20.06 -3.81
N ARG A 76 3.36 -19.21 -3.00
CA ARG A 76 4.79 -19.31 -2.67
C ARG A 76 5.14 -20.66 -2.07
N THR A 77 4.35 -21.13 -1.09
CA THR A 77 4.54 -22.47 -0.50
C THR A 77 4.46 -23.56 -1.56
N ARG A 78 3.44 -23.51 -2.44
CA ARG A 78 3.28 -24.50 -3.52
C ARG A 78 4.44 -24.48 -4.53
N ILE A 79 4.93 -23.29 -4.90
CA ILE A 79 6.07 -23.15 -5.80
C ILE A 79 7.32 -23.73 -5.15
N SER A 80 7.56 -23.47 -3.86
CA SER A 80 8.71 -24.04 -3.14
C SER A 80 8.67 -25.57 -3.09
N GLU A 81 7.49 -26.16 -2.91
CA GLU A 81 7.31 -27.62 -2.91
C GLU A 81 7.56 -28.22 -4.31
N LEU A 82 7.10 -27.54 -5.37
CA LEU A 82 7.34 -27.97 -6.75
C LEU A 82 8.82 -27.87 -7.14
N GLU A 83 9.49 -26.76 -6.80
CA GLU A 83 10.93 -26.59 -7.04
C GLU A 83 11.75 -27.63 -6.28
N ALA A 84 11.39 -27.93 -5.03
CA ALA A 84 12.06 -28.97 -4.23
C ALA A 84 11.83 -30.40 -4.78
N ALA A 85 10.71 -30.66 -5.43
CA ALA A 85 10.41 -31.95 -6.06
C ALA A 85 11.06 -32.12 -7.45
N GLN A 86 11.47 -31.01 -8.08
CA GLN A 86 12.07 -30.99 -9.40
C GLN A 86 13.60 -31.04 -9.37
N ASN A 87 14.21 -30.89 -8.19
CA ASN A 87 15.64 -31.00 -7.89
C ASN A 87 15.99 -32.38 -7.34
#